data_AF-A0A2S2CS40-F1
#
_entry.id   AF-A0A2S2CS40-F1
#
_cell.length_a   1.000
_cell.length_b   1.000
_cell.length_c   1.000
_cell.angle_alpha   90.00
_cell.angle_beta   90.00
_cell.angle_gamma   90.00
#
_symmetry.space_group_name_H-M   'P 1'
#
loop_
_entity.id
_entity.type
_entity.pdbx_description
1 polymer ?
#
loop_
_entity_poly.entity_id
_entity_poly.type
_entity_poly.pdbx_seq_one_letter_code
_entity_poly.pdbx_strand_id
1 'polypeptide(L)'
;MDLRVCFENKESVNVNDGEMMKHYARSYLADFDPEWGGFIMLPHAETRRKRMEPVWQVLIRNASPGTEQRLISYLDDNPMAAYFVHVYRRDHGNERKIH
;
A
#
# COMPACT_ATOMS: atom_id res chain seq x y z
N MET A 1 0.77 -4.56 -15.54
CA MET A 1 0.83 -5.31 -14.26
C MET A 1 -0.13 -4.67 -13.28
N ASP A 2 -0.50 -5.37 -12.22
CA ASP A 2 -1.25 -4.77 -11.12
C ASP A 2 -0.32 -4.54 -9.94
N LEU A 3 -0.42 -3.38 -9.31
CA LEU A 3 0.28 -3.06 -8.07
C LEU A 3 -0.73 -2.97 -6.93
N ARG A 4 -0.39 -3.55 -5.79
CA ARG A 4 -1.11 -3.37 -4.53
C ARG A 4 -0.23 -2.60 -3.57
N VAL A 5 -0.76 -1.52 -3.03
CA VAL A 5 -0.09 -0.72 -2.00
C VAL A 5 -0.83 -0.94 -0.70
N CYS A 6 -0.12 -1.43 0.32
CA CYS A 6 -0.64 -1.70 1.64
C CYS A 6 -0.07 -0.73 2.66
N PHE A 7 -0.92 -0.23 3.55
CA PHE A 7 -0.57 0.71 4.60
C PHE A 7 -0.68 0.01 5.97
N GLU A 8 0.46 -0.43 6.48
CA GLU A 8 0.58 -1.00 7.82
C GLU A 8 0.74 0.14 8.83
N ASN A 9 -0.13 0.20 9.85
CA ASN A 9 -0.01 1.21 10.91
C ASN A 9 1.31 1.06 11.68
N LYS A 10 1.97 2.17 12.03
CA LYS A 10 3.05 2.16 13.03
C LYS A 10 2.50 1.99 14.44
N GLU A 11 3.38 1.67 15.39
CA GLU A 11 2.97 1.26 16.74
C GLU A 11 2.10 2.24 17.51
N SER A 12 2.28 3.53 17.26
CA SER A 12 1.56 4.62 17.91
C SER A 12 0.25 5.00 17.22
N VAL A 13 -0.10 4.35 16.10
CA VAL A 13 -1.19 4.77 15.22
C VAL A 13 -2.35 3.79 15.33
N ASN A 14 -3.45 4.25 15.91
CA ASN A 14 -4.71 3.52 15.94
C ASN A 14 -5.73 4.23 15.06
N VAL A 15 -5.56 4.11 13.74
CA VAL A 15 -6.51 4.64 12.76
C VAL A 15 -7.47 3.52 12.38
N ASN A 16 -8.69 3.60 12.90
CA ASN A 16 -9.78 2.67 12.63
C ASN A 16 -10.96 3.36 11.90
N ASP A 17 -10.65 4.29 11.00
CA ASP A 17 -11.64 4.95 10.14
C ASP A 17 -11.30 4.71 8.67
N GLY A 18 -12.11 3.85 8.03
CA GLY A 18 -11.91 3.44 6.65
C GLY A 18 -12.22 4.54 5.63
N GLU A 19 -13.18 5.44 5.91
CA GLU A 19 -13.48 6.54 4.97
C GLU A 19 -12.38 7.60 5.04
N MET A 20 -11.89 7.93 6.24
CA MET A 20 -10.74 8.81 6.38
C MET A 20 -9.52 8.23 5.64
N MET A 21 -9.21 6.95 5.85
CA MET A 21 -8.06 6.33 5.21
C MET A 21 -8.22 6.26 3.69
N LYS A 22 -9.42 5.98 3.18
CA LYS A 22 -9.71 6.00 1.74
C LYS A 22 -9.48 7.37 1.12
N HIS A 23 -9.93 8.45 1.77
CA HIS A 23 -9.65 9.81 1.31
C HIS A 23 -8.15 10.09 1.33
N TYR A 24 -7.48 9.75 2.43
CA TYR A 24 -6.04 9.99 2.58
C TYR A 24 -5.22 9.22 1.53
N ALA A 25 -5.47 7.93 1.35
CA ALA A 25 -4.76 7.09 0.38
C ALA A 25 -5.01 7.54 -1.06
N ARG A 26 -6.24 7.95 -1.39
CA ARG A 26 -6.56 8.49 -2.72
C ARG A 26 -5.84 9.82 -3.00
N SER A 27 -5.74 10.69 -2.01
CA SER A 27 -5.01 11.96 -2.14
C SER A 27 -3.50 11.73 -2.21
N TYR A 28 -2.96 10.87 -1.36
CA TYR A 28 -1.52 10.58 -1.30
C TYR A 28 -1.02 9.91 -2.58
N LEU A 29 -1.83 9.05 -3.21
CA LEU A 29 -1.46 8.37 -4.45
C LEU A 29 -2.20 8.91 -5.68
N ALA A 30 -2.67 10.16 -5.66
CA ALA A 30 -3.54 10.72 -6.70
C ALA A 30 -2.97 10.59 -8.13
N ASP A 31 -1.65 10.72 -8.28
CA ASP A 31 -0.95 10.63 -9.58
C ASP A 31 -0.86 9.21 -10.16
N PHE A 32 -1.36 8.21 -9.43
CA PHE A 32 -1.26 6.79 -9.78
C PHE A 32 -2.62 6.12 -10.02
N ASP A 33 -3.72 6.89 -10.08
CA ASP A 33 -5.09 6.38 -10.26
C ASP A 33 -5.45 5.22 -9.28
N PRO A 34 -5.44 5.48 -7.96
CA PRO A 34 -5.58 4.44 -6.95
C PRO A 34 -7.04 3.99 -6.78
N GLU A 35 -7.28 2.70 -6.94
CA GLU A 35 -8.54 2.03 -6.63
C GLU A 35 -8.56 1.61 -5.15
N TRP A 36 -9.60 1.96 -4.41
CA TRP A 36 -9.71 1.56 -2.99
C TRP A 36 -10.01 0.06 -2.86
N GLY A 37 -9.17 -0.66 -2.12
CA GLY A 37 -9.27 -2.12 -1.95
C GLY A 37 -9.75 -2.57 -0.57
N GLY A 38 -10.10 -1.65 0.33
CA GLY A 38 -10.51 -1.98 1.71
C GLY A 38 -9.32 -2.37 2.58
N PHE A 39 -9.51 -3.38 3.45
CA PHE A 39 -8.45 -3.91 4.31
C PHE A 39 -8.20 -5.38 4.04
N ILE A 40 -6.96 -5.82 4.30
CA ILE A 40 -6.55 -7.22 4.27
C ILE A 40 -5.72 -7.55 5.51
N MET A 41 -5.62 -8.83 5.83
CA MET A 41 -4.66 -9.32 6.82
C MET A 41 -3.36 -9.66 6.12
N LEU A 42 -2.25 -9.02 6.50
CA LEU A 42 -0.93 -9.44 6.05
C LEU A 42 -0.33 -10.47 7.02
N PRO A 43 0.35 -11.51 6.50
CA PRO A 43 1.11 -12.44 7.34
C PRO A 43 2.21 -11.71 8.12
N HIS A 44 2.53 -12.18 9.32
CA HIS A 44 3.62 -11.65 10.14
C HIS A 44 4.95 -11.56 9.37
N ALA A 45 5.23 -12.51 8.47
CA ALA A 45 6.47 -12.54 7.69
C ALA A 45 6.58 -11.36 6.71
N GLU A 46 5.47 -10.69 6.42
CA GLU A 46 5.37 -9.61 5.44
C GLU A 46 5.14 -8.23 6.09
N THR A 47 4.76 -8.20 7.37
CA THR A 47 4.59 -7.00 8.19
C THR A 47 5.87 -6.66 8.95
N ARG A 48 6.07 -5.38 9.27
CA ARG A 48 7.16 -4.98 10.19
C ARG A 48 6.78 -5.23 11.65
N ARG A 49 5.49 -5.20 11.95
CA ARG A 49 4.94 -5.51 13.26
C ARG A 49 4.78 -7.01 13.38
N LYS A 50 5.26 -7.58 14.48
CA LYS A 50 5.25 -9.01 14.76
C LYS A 50 3.85 -9.56 15.12
N ARG A 51 2.79 -9.03 14.50
CA ARG A 51 1.38 -9.40 14.73
C ARG A 51 0.64 -9.37 13.39
N MET A 52 -0.31 -10.28 13.22
CA MET A 52 -1.26 -10.18 12.11
C MET A 52 -2.14 -8.95 12.36
N GLU A 53 -1.95 -7.91 11.56
CA GLU A 53 -2.74 -6.69 11.65
C GLU A 53 -3.53 -6.47 10.35
N PRO A 54 -4.76 -5.92 10.46
CA PRO A 54 -5.46 -5.42 9.29
C PRO A 54 -4.69 -4.22 8.75
N VAL A 55 -4.38 -4.26 7.46
CA VAL A 55 -3.75 -3.16 6.74
C VAL A 55 -4.71 -2.68 5.67
N TRP A 56 -4.73 -1.36 5.45
CA TRP A 56 -5.50 -0.77 4.36
C TRP A 56 -4.78 -0.99 3.04
N GLN A 57 -5.52 -1.15 1.95
CA GLN A 57 -4.93 -1.34 0.64
C GLN A 57 -5.59 -0.50 -0.44
N VAL A 58 -4.78 -0.13 -1.43
CA VAL A 58 -5.24 0.34 -2.73
C VAL A 58 -4.61 -0.47 -3.85
N LEU A 59 -5.24 -0.45 -5.01
CA LEU A 59 -4.82 -1.16 -6.22
C LEU A 59 -4.56 -0.14 -7.31
N ILE A 60 -3.44 -0.29 -8.01
CA ILE A 60 -3.12 0.47 -9.22
C ILE A 60 -3.14 -0.55 -10.35
N ARG A 61 -4.15 -0.44 -11.22
CA ARG A 61 -4.42 -1.40 -12.29
C ARG A 61 -3.66 -1.04 -13.55
N ASN A 62 -3.30 -2.06 -14.33
CA ASN A 62 -2.67 -1.87 -15.64
C ASN A 62 -1.43 -0.96 -15.61
N ALA A 63 -0.70 -0.96 -14.50
CA ALA A 63 0.52 -0.18 -14.33
C ALA A 63 1.55 -0.57 -15.39
N SER A 64 2.21 0.45 -15.93
CA SER A 64 3.40 0.30 -16.76
C SER A 64 4.64 0.10 -15.88
N PRO A 65 5.74 -0.45 -16.42
CA PRO A 65 7.02 -0.50 -15.69
C PRO A 65 7.49 0.88 -15.20
N GLY A 66 7.24 1.95 -15.99
CA GLY A 66 7.55 3.32 -15.59
C GLY A 66 6.69 3.82 -14.44
N THR A 67 5.43 3.37 -14.35
CA THR A 67 4.54 3.67 -13.22
C THR A 67 5.03 3.00 -11.94
N GLU A 68 5.45 1.73 -12.01
CA GLU A 68 6.04 1.02 -10.87
C GLU A 68 7.27 1.76 -10.34
N GLN A 69 8.23 2.07 -11.21
CA GLN A 69 9.46 2.75 -10.80
C GLN A 69 9.17 4.13 -10.18
N ARG A 70 8.27 4.91 -10.80
CA ARG A 70 7.83 6.20 -10.25
C ARG A 70 7.16 6.06 -8.90
N LEU A 71 6.33 5.04 -8.69
CA LEU A 71 5.65 4.79 -7.43
C LEU A 71 6.68 4.52 -6.33
N ILE A 72 7.64 3.62 -6.58
CA ILE A 72 8.67 3.30 -5.58
C ILE A 72 9.49 4.54 -5.22
N SER A 73 9.99 5.30 -6.21
CA SER A 73 10.71 6.55 -5.94
C SER A 73 9.87 7.57 -5.17
N TYR A 74 8.58 7.73 -5.52
CA TYR A 74 7.69 8.62 -4.79
C TYR A 74 7.53 8.23 -3.33
N LEU A 75 7.36 6.93 -3.04
CA LEU A 75 7.21 6.41 -1.67
C LEU A 75 8.48 6.59 -0.84
N ASP A 76 9.66 6.41 -1.46
CA ASP A 76 10.95 6.66 -0.80
C ASP A 76 11.13 8.14 -0.46
N ASP A 77 10.75 9.05 -1.36
CA ASP A 77 10.88 10.49 -1.18
C ASP A 77 9.82 11.08 -0.24
N ASN A 78 8.65 10.43 -0.13
CA ASN A 78 7.48 10.94 0.58
C ASN A 78 6.95 9.95 1.61
N PRO A 79 7.73 9.49 2.60
CA PRO A 79 7.29 8.45 3.52
C PRO A 79 6.07 8.89 4.33
N MET A 80 5.05 8.04 4.41
CA MET A 80 3.90 8.27 5.29
C MET A 80 4.32 8.13 6.75
N ALA A 81 4.31 9.24 7.49
CA ALA A 81 4.82 9.29 8.87
C ALA A 81 4.20 8.23 9.79
N ALA A 82 2.91 7.95 9.63
CA ALA A 82 2.12 7.04 10.45
C ALA A 82 2.11 5.57 9.99
N TYR A 83 2.69 5.26 8.83
CA TYR A 83 2.54 3.96 8.20
C TYR A 83 3.86 3.38 7.69
N PHE A 84 3.97 2.05 7.66
CA PHE A 84 4.88 1.35 6.76
C PHE A 84 4.11 1.03 5.48
N VAL A 85 4.66 1.46 4.35
CA VAL A 85 4.06 1.20 3.04
C VAL A 85 4.72 -0.05 2.48
N HIS A 86 3.90 -0.97 1.98
CA HIS A 86 4.35 -2.19 1.31
C HIS A 86 3.77 -2.21 -0.10
N VAL A 87 4.57 -2.59 -1.10
CA VAL A 87 4.10 -2.71 -2.47
C VAL A 87 4.28 -4.13 -2.96
N TYR A 88 3.20 -4.66 -3.53
CA TYR A 88 3.19 -5.97 -4.18
C TYR A 88 2.91 -5.80 -5.66
N ARG A 89 3.65 -6.52 -6.48
CA ARG A 89 3.47 -6.59 -7.93
C ARG A 89 2.83 -7.91 -8.33
N ARG A 90 1.90 -7.83 -9.28
CA ARG A 90 1.30 -8.97 -9.96
C ARG A 90 1.42 -8.80 -11.47
N ASP A 91 2.31 -9.57 -12.08
CA ASP A 91 2.45 -9.65 -13.53
C ASP A 91 1.46 -10.68 -14.09
N HIS A 92 1.61 -11.94 -13.66
CA HIS A 92 0.72 -13.06 -13.92
C HIS A 92 0.72 -13.98 -12.68
N GLY A 93 -0.45 -14.46 -12.25
CA GLY A 93 -0.55 -15.37 -11.09
C GLY A 93 -0.38 -14.68 -9.74
N ASN A 94 0.48 -15.22 -8.87
CA ASN A 94 0.66 -14.77 -7.49
C ASN A 94 1.41 -13.44 -7.38
N GLU A 95 1.10 -12.68 -6.34
CA GLU A 95 1.77 -11.43 -6.01
C GLU A 95 3.17 -11.65 -5.44
N ARG A 96 4.05 -10.66 -5.63
CA ARG A 96 5.39 -10.61 -5.05
C ARG A 96 5.63 -9.24 -4.43
N LYS A 97 6.16 -9.20 -3.23
CA LYS A 97 6.57 -7.95 -2.57
C LYS A 97 7.78 -7.34 -3.28
N ILE A 98 7.73 -6.04 -3.53
CA ILE A 98 8.77 -5.27 -4.21
C ILE A 98 9.25 -4.05 -3.40
N HIS A 99 8.50 -3.66 -2.36
CA HIS A 99 8.84 -2.59 -1.42
C HIS A 99 8.23 -2.93 -0.04
#